data_AF-A0A0S8JEV6-F1
#
_entry.id   AF-A0A0S8JEV6-F1
#
_cell.length_a   1.000
_cell.length_b   1.000
_cell.length_c   1.000
_cell.angle_alpha   90.00
_cell.angle_beta   90.00
_cell.angle_gamma   90.00
#
_symmetry.space_group_name_H-M   'P 1'
#
loop_
_entity.id
_entity.type
_entity.pdbx_description
1 polymer ?
#
loop_
_entity_poly.entity_id
_entity_poly.type
_entity_poly.pdbx_seq_one_letter_code
_entity_poly.pdbx_strand_id
1 'polypeptide(L)'
;MVMAGSRKAVDEAVAMLEAGEMPPWKVEGYLIEVHGLAPPEQFGLAAEARRQWIAKRTGIEFRHIAIPETPYKVRYVCEHDRTTFELDAADTDKRCTLCRGALKPADSSAERYAPLVNNYVGGTEDYYSFAGSIRLTGDCDGEFQILLQYGTGLGPIGVCRGCHMINRFGGARVKVGQRASASRCVGLIFGKEEERERALKVIGGAMGSLEDRLRKILGKWD
;
A
#
# COMPACT_ATOMS: atom_id res chain seq x y z
N MET A 1 12.52 24.74 3.92
CA MET A 1 12.68 25.88 3.00
C MET A 1 12.26 25.42 1.61
N VAL A 2 11.16 25.94 1.07
CA VAL A 2 10.72 25.63 -0.30
C VAL A 2 11.53 26.51 -1.25
N MET A 3 12.31 25.90 -2.15
CA MET A 3 13.08 26.61 -3.19
C MET A 3 12.12 27.42 -4.07
N ALA A 4 12.51 28.64 -4.47
CA ALA A 4 11.65 29.54 -5.25
C ALA A 4 11.08 28.91 -6.54
N GLY A 5 11.84 27.99 -7.17
CA GLY A 5 11.39 27.24 -8.35
C GLY A 5 10.26 26.23 -8.07
N SER A 6 10.25 25.63 -6.88
CA SER A 6 9.22 24.67 -6.47
C SER A 6 7.86 25.33 -6.25
N ARG A 7 7.85 26.59 -5.80
CA ARG A 7 6.59 27.34 -5.60
C ARG A 7 5.91 27.69 -6.91
N LYS A 8 6.68 28.14 -7.91
CA LYS A 8 6.18 28.41 -9.26
C LYS A 8 5.53 27.17 -9.90
N ALA A 9 6.16 26.00 -9.77
CA ALA A 9 5.64 24.75 -10.32
C ALA A 9 4.30 24.33 -9.70
N VAL A 10 4.15 24.54 -8.38
CA VAL A 10 2.88 24.30 -7.67
C VAL A 10 1.79 25.27 -8.15
N ASP A 11 2.10 26.56 -8.21
CA ASP A 11 1.13 27.59 -8.60
C ASP A 11 0.60 27.36 -10.04
N GLU A 12 1.49 27.00 -10.97
CA GLU A 12 1.10 26.67 -12.36
C GLU A 12 0.28 25.38 -12.44
N ALA A 13 0.67 24.33 -11.71
CA ALA A 13 -0.13 23.11 -11.64
C ALA A 13 -1.54 23.38 -11.06
N VAL A 14 -1.68 24.25 -10.08
CA VAL A 14 -2.98 24.67 -9.53
C VAL A 14 -3.81 25.38 -10.60
N ALA A 15 -3.22 26.30 -11.36
CA ALA A 15 -3.92 27.01 -12.43
C ALA A 15 -4.48 26.05 -13.50
N MET A 16 -3.67 25.05 -13.92
CA MET A 16 -4.10 24.00 -14.86
C MET A 16 -5.28 23.17 -14.33
N LEU A 17 -5.30 22.89 -13.02
CA LEU A 17 -6.40 22.18 -12.36
C LEU A 17 -7.67 23.04 -12.25
N GLU A 18 -7.54 24.35 -12.00
CA GLU A 18 -8.66 25.30 -11.95
C GLU A 18 -9.30 25.50 -13.34
N ALA A 19 -8.47 25.55 -14.39
CA ALA A 19 -8.91 25.68 -15.77
C ALA A 19 -9.56 24.39 -16.33
N GLY A 20 -9.37 23.24 -15.66
CA GLY A 20 -9.84 21.94 -16.15
C GLY A 20 -9.00 21.36 -17.30
N GLU A 21 -7.83 21.94 -17.56
CA GLU A 21 -6.90 21.52 -18.62
C GLU A 21 -6.08 20.29 -18.21
N MET A 22 -5.96 20.03 -16.91
CA MET A 22 -5.30 18.86 -16.36
C MET A 22 -6.19 18.20 -15.30
N PRO A 23 -6.38 16.87 -15.33
CA PRO A 23 -7.04 16.17 -14.24
C PRO A 23 -6.08 15.96 -13.03
N PRO A 24 -6.58 15.86 -11.78
CA PRO A 24 -5.74 15.75 -10.58
C PRO A 24 -4.72 14.61 -10.59
N TRP A 25 -5.05 13.45 -11.17
CA TRP A 25 -4.15 12.29 -11.20
C TRP A 25 -2.99 12.41 -12.19
N LYS A 26 -2.86 13.55 -12.90
CA LYS A 26 -1.79 13.82 -13.87
C LYS A 26 -0.75 14.83 -13.38
N VAL A 27 -0.92 15.40 -12.18
CA VAL A 27 -0.06 16.46 -11.67
C VAL A 27 1.40 16.02 -11.56
N GLU A 28 1.66 14.80 -11.08
CA GLU A 28 3.01 14.25 -10.99
C GLU A 28 3.71 14.19 -12.35
N GLY A 29 2.98 13.79 -13.41
CA GLY A 29 3.51 13.73 -14.77
C GLY A 29 3.78 15.11 -15.36
N TYR A 30 2.84 16.04 -15.18
CA TYR A 30 3.01 17.45 -15.59
C TYR A 30 4.25 18.08 -14.96
N LEU A 31 4.48 17.85 -13.67
CA LEU A 31 5.65 18.36 -12.96
C LEU A 31 6.97 17.80 -13.50
N ILE A 32 6.99 16.56 -13.98
CA ILE A 32 8.17 15.98 -14.64
C ILE A 32 8.34 16.59 -16.04
N GLU A 33 7.29 16.56 -16.84
CA GLU A 33 7.33 16.89 -18.27
C GLU A 33 7.57 18.39 -18.52
N VAL A 34 6.94 19.26 -17.72
CA VAL A 34 6.96 20.72 -17.93
C VAL A 34 8.03 21.39 -17.07
N HIS A 35 8.24 20.91 -15.85
CA HIS A 35 9.19 21.51 -14.90
C HIS A 35 10.50 20.75 -14.76
N GLY A 36 10.67 19.62 -15.47
CA GLY A 36 11.91 18.84 -15.46
C GLY A 36 12.26 18.25 -14.10
N LEU A 37 11.28 18.07 -13.21
CA LEU A 37 11.54 17.54 -11.87
C LEU A 37 11.93 16.06 -11.93
N ALA A 38 13.02 15.73 -11.25
CA ALA A 38 13.45 14.34 -11.11
C ALA A 38 12.68 13.66 -9.97
N PRO A 39 12.26 12.39 -10.15
CA PRO A 39 11.78 11.60 -9.03
C PRO A 39 12.78 11.53 -7.88
N PRO A 40 12.35 11.70 -6.61
CA PRO A 40 10.97 11.69 -6.11
C PRO A 40 10.35 13.07 -5.80
N GLU A 41 10.96 14.18 -6.23
CA GLU A 41 10.58 15.53 -5.79
C GLU A 41 9.15 15.93 -6.18
N GLN A 42 8.67 15.43 -7.31
CA GLN A 42 7.35 15.74 -7.86
C GLN A 42 6.20 15.29 -6.96
N PHE A 43 6.38 14.25 -6.14
CA PHE A 43 5.28 13.68 -5.35
C PHE A 43 4.79 14.66 -4.27
N GLY A 44 5.71 15.34 -3.58
CA GLY A 44 5.36 16.33 -2.56
C GLY A 44 4.70 17.56 -3.16
N LEU A 45 5.23 18.06 -4.28
CA LEU A 45 4.67 19.22 -4.98
C LEU A 45 3.31 18.90 -5.60
N ALA A 46 3.10 17.68 -6.11
CA ALA A 46 1.81 17.25 -6.62
C ALA A 46 0.75 17.18 -5.50
N ALA A 47 1.13 16.67 -4.33
CA ALA A 47 0.25 16.64 -3.16
C ALA A 47 -0.14 18.06 -2.73
N GLU A 48 0.81 18.98 -2.70
CA GLU A 48 0.59 20.39 -2.35
C GLU A 48 -0.32 21.09 -3.38
N ALA A 49 -0.05 20.93 -4.68
CA ALA A 49 -0.89 21.51 -5.73
C ALA A 49 -2.34 21.02 -5.64
N ARG A 50 -2.55 19.71 -5.43
CA ARG A 50 -3.90 19.16 -5.26
C ARG A 50 -4.58 19.66 -3.99
N ARG A 51 -3.84 19.81 -2.89
CA ARG A 51 -4.34 20.38 -1.64
C ARG A 51 -4.80 21.84 -1.82
N GLN A 52 -3.98 22.67 -2.46
CA GLN A 52 -4.31 24.07 -2.74
C GLN A 52 -5.52 24.19 -3.66
N TRP A 53 -5.58 23.39 -4.72
CA TRP A 53 -6.73 23.35 -5.63
C TRP A 53 -8.03 22.97 -4.91
N ILE A 54 -8.02 21.94 -4.05
CA ILE A 54 -9.21 21.56 -3.26
C ILE A 54 -9.60 22.69 -2.30
N ALA A 55 -8.63 23.31 -1.62
CA ALA A 55 -8.91 24.41 -0.71
C ALA A 55 -9.56 25.60 -1.43
N LYS A 56 -9.05 26.01 -2.59
CA LYS A 56 -9.66 27.05 -3.43
C LYS A 56 -11.07 26.68 -3.90
N ARG A 57 -11.28 25.42 -4.31
CA ARG A 57 -12.57 24.95 -4.85
C ARG A 57 -13.65 24.80 -3.78
N THR A 58 -13.27 24.40 -2.57
CA THR A 58 -14.23 24.04 -1.50
C THR A 58 -14.35 25.10 -0.41
N GLY A 59 -13.37 26.02 -0.31
CA GLY A 59 -13.24 26.92 0.83
C GLY A 59 -12.76 26.25 2.12
N ILE A 60 -12.37 24.96 2.08
CA ILE A 60 -11.94 24.20 3.26
C ILE A 60 -10.42 24.23 3.38
N GLU A 61 -9.93 24.70 4.53
CA GLU A 61 -8.52 24.61 4.89
C GLU A 61 -8.21 23.29 5.59
N PHE A 62 -7.19 22.59 5.09
CA PHE A 62 -6.66 21.40 5.72
C PHE A 62 -5.79 21.79 6.92
N ARG A 63 -6.22 21.45 8.15
CA ARG A 63 -5.47 21.76 9.39
C ARG A 63 -4.70 20.58 9.96
N HIS A 64 -5.29 19.39 9.94
CA HIS A 64 -4.75 18.19 10.60
C HIS A 64 -4.18 17.16 9.62
N ILE A 65 -4.37 17.38 8.32
CA ILE A 65 -3.81 16.53 7.26
C ILE A 65 -2.45 17.11 6.87
N ALA A 66 -1.39 16.35 7.10
CA ALA A 66 -0.01 16.74 6.82
C ALA A 66 0.49 16.05 5.55
N ILE A 67 1.39 16.73 4.84
CA ILE A 67 2.21 16.10 3.81
C ILE A 67 3.56 15.82 4.48
N PRO A 68 3.97 14.56 4.66
CA PRO A 68 5.24 14.23 5.28
C PRO A 68 6.40 14.71 4.39
N GLU A 69 7.61 14.79 4.95
CA GLU A 69 8.80 15.24 4.22
C GLU A 69 9.13 14.34 3.01
N THR A 70 8.79 13.05 3.10
CA THR A 70 9.01 12.05 2.04
C THR A 70 7.69 11.40 1.62
N PRO A 71 6.80 12.11 0.91
CA PRO A 71 5.43 11.67 0.63
C PRO A 71 5.34 10.70 -0.56
N TYR A 72 6.18 9.66 -0.56
CA TYR A 72 6.27 8.67 -1.63
C TYR A 72 6.66 7.30 -1.08
N LYS A 73 6.40 6.25 -1.86
CA LYS A 73 6.89 4.90 -1.62
C LYS A 73 8.19 4.66 -2.36
N VAL A 74 9.00 3.77 -1.80
CA VAL A 74 10.18 3.22 -2.44
C VAL A 74 9.96 1.73 -2.68
N ARG A 75 10.20 1.31 -3.92
CA ARG A 75 10.20 -0.10 -4.31
C ARG A 75 11.54 -0.73 -3.99
N TYR A 76 11.50 -1.84 -3.26
CA TYR A 76 12.63 -2.68 -2.95
C TYR A 76 12.41 -4.12 -3.44
N VAL A 77 13.49 -4.86 -3.61
CA VAL A 77 13.52 -6.26 -4.05
C VAL A 77 14.39 -7.06 -3.09
N CYS A 78 13.90 -8.21 -2.64
CA CYS A 78 14.71 -9.20 -1.94
C CYS A 78 15.55 -9.99 -2.96
N GLU A 79 16.86 -10.06 -2.77
CA GLU A 79 17.72 -10.82 -3.70
C GLU A 79 17.55 -12.34 -3.58
N HIS A 80 17.13 -12.82 -2.41
CA HIS A 80 17.01 -14.24 -2.12
C HIS A 80 15.74 -14.85 -2.71
N ASP A 81 14.58 -14.25 -2.43
CA ASP A 81 13.27 -14.77 -2.86
C ASP A 81 12.62 -13.95 -3.99
N ARG A 82 13.27 -12.86 -4.43
CA ARG A 82 12.81 -11.99 -5.52
C ARG A 82 11.47 -11.29 -5.25
N THR A 83 10.96 -11.32 -4.02
CA THR A 83 9.76 -10.60 -3.61
C THR A 83 9.99 -9.09 -3.73
N THR A 84 9.00 -8.40 -4.29
CA THR A 84 8.98 -6.94 -4.38
C THR A 84 8.20 -6.36 -3.21
N PHE A 85 8.77 -5.34 -2.58
CA PHE A 85 8.18 -4.60 -1.47
C PHE A 85 8.01 -3.15 -1.88
N GLU A 86 6.85 -2.57 -1.61
CA GLU A 86 6.62 -1.13 -1.73
C GLU A 86 6.45 -0.57 -0.33
N LEU A 87 7.51 0.08 0.17
CA LEU A 87 7.56 0.61 1.52
C LEU A 87 7.40 2.12 1.49
N ASP A 88 6.87 2.72 2.55
CA ASP A 88 6.95 4.16 2.75
C ASP A 88 8.43 4.60 2.71
N ALA A 89 8.75 5.73 2.09
CA ALA A 89 10.10 6.26 2.06
C ALA A 89 10.66 6.56 3.46
N ALA A 90 9.79 6.87 4.42
CA ALA A 90 10.15 7.07 5.82
C ALA A 90 10.39 5.75 6.58
N ASP A 91 10.06 4.59 6.00
CA ASP A 91 10.23 3.30 6.66
C ASP A 91 11.71 2.97 6.89
N THR A 92 12.00 2.50 8.10
CA THR A 92 13.34 2.14 8.55
C THR A 92 13.60 0.64 8.53
N ASP A 93 12.56 -0.22 8.54
CA ASP A 93 12.74 -1.67 8.50
C ASP A 93 12.78 -2.19 7.06
N LYS A 94 13.96 -2.14 6.47
CA LYS A 94 14.21 -2.56 5.07
C LYS A 94 14.67 -4.02 4.99
N ARG A 95 13.93 -4.93 5.64
CA ARG A 95 14.24 -6.36 5.67
C ARG A 95 13.10 -7.20 5.09
N CYS A 96 13.46 -8.27 4.39
CA CYS A 96 12.48 -9.23 3.88
C CYS A 96 11.74 -9.90 5.05
N THR A 97 10.40 -9.96 4.96
CA THR A 97 9.57 -10.63 5.96
C THR A 97 9.74 -12.15 6.00
N LEU A 98 10.22 -12.74 4.90
CA LEU A 98 10.46 -14.19 4.76
C LEU A 98 11.88 -14.57 5.19
N CYS A 99 12.90 -14.09 4.47
CA CYS A 99 14.29 -14.51 4.70
C CYS A 99 15.07 -13.62 5.69
N ARG A 100 14.49 -12.50 6.13
CA ARG A 100 15.13 -11.48 7.00
C ARG A 100 16.35 -10.77 6.41
N GLY A 101 16.72 -11.07 5.16
CA GLY A 101 17.78 -10.39 4.43
C GLY A 101 17.45 -8.92 4.14
N ALA A 102 18.49 -8.10 3.97
CA ALA A 102 18.35 -6.70 3.61
C ALA A 102 17.75 -6.55 2.21
N LEU A 103 16.81 -5.63 2.05
CA LEU A 103 16.16 -5.33 0.77
C LEU A 103 17.00 -4.35 -0.04
N LYS A 104 17.09 -4.56 -1.36
CA LYS A 104 17.75 -3.63 -2.28
C LYS A 104 16.74 -2.75 -2.99
N PRO A 105 16.99 -1.44 -3.16
CA PRO A 105 16.10 -0.59 -3.93
C PRO A 105 16.06 -1.04 -5.39
N ALA A 106 14.93 -0.82 -6.07
CA ALA A 106 14.82 -1.11 -7.50
C ALA A 106 15.86 -0.33 -8.33
N ASP A 107 16.27 -0.93 -9.45
CA ASP A 107 17.43 -0.52 -10.23
C ASP A 107 17.27 0.88 -10.86
N SER A 108 16.08 1.19 -11.40
CA SER A 108 15.81 2.47 -12.06
C SER A 108 15.04 3.44 -11.17
N SER A 109 15.32 4.75 -11.26
CA SER A 109 14.58 5.77 -10.48
C SER A 109 13.09 5.82 -10.83
N ALA A 110 12.73 5.57 -12.09
CA ALA A 110 11.35 5.54 -12.56
C ALA A 110 10.54 4.37 -11.97
N GLU A 111 11.18 3.23 -11.71
CA GLU A 111 10.53 2.08 -11.06
C GLU A 111 10.69 2.08 -9.54
N ARG A 112 11.64 2.87 -9.03
CA ARG A 112 11.97 2.97 -7.60
C ARG A 112 10.95 3.75 -6.81
N TYR A 113 10.37 4.80 -7.37
CA TYR A 113 9.49 5.69 -6.62
C TYR A 113 8.06 5.67 -7.13
N ALA A 114 7.11 5.67 -6.20
CA ALA A 114 5.68 5.70 -6.49
C ALA A 114 4.97 6.62 -5.49
N PRO A 115 3.78 7.16 -5.78
CA PRO A 115 3.04 7.93 -4.79
C PRO A 115 2.60 7.03 -3.62
N LEU A 116 2.49 7.60 -2.41
CA LEU A 116 1.95 6.87 -1.24
C LEU A 116 0.58 6.28 -1.54
N VAL A 117 -0.29 7.09 -2.15
CA VAL A 117 -1.57 6.67 -2.73
C VAL A 117 -1.87 7.55 -3.95
N ASN A 118 -2.70 7.06 -4.86
CA ASN A 118 -3.14 7.89 -5.99
C ASN A 118 -3.95 9.10 -5.48
N ASN A 119 -3.74 10.27 -6.09
CA ASN A 119 -4.35 11.54 -5.65
C ASN A 119 -4.05 11.88 -4.16
N TYR A 120 -2.86 11.54 -3.66
CA TYR A 120 -2.45 11.83 -2.28
C TYR A 120 -2.39 13.32 -1.92
N VAL A 121 -3.27 13.81 -1.05
CA VAL A 121 -3.33 15.24 -0.62
C VAL A 121 -2.77 15.47 0.79
N GLY A 122 -2.15 14.43 1.36
CA GLY A 122 -1.73 14.35 2.74
C GLY A 122 -2.44 13.22 3.50
N GLY A 123 -1.92 12.88 4.67
CA GLY A 123 -2.49 11.90 5.60
C GLY A 123 -2.51 12.42 7.03
N THR A 124 -3.25 11.75 7.90
CA THR A 124 -3.20 11.95 9.36
C THR A 124 -2.29 10.94 10.01
N GLU A 125 -1.93 11.17 11.27
CA GLU A 125 -1.26 10.18 12.10
C GLU A 125 -2.11 8.91 12.22
N ASP A 126 -1.44 7.77 12.14
CA ASP A 126 -1.95 6.50 12.60
C ASP A 126 -1.80 6.48 14.12
N TYR A 127 -2.91 6.47 14.88
CA TYR A 127 -2.80 6.30 16.33
C TYR A 127 -2.37 4.87 16.63
N TYR A 128 -1.07 4.69 16.83
CA TYR A 128 -0.52 3.46 17.33
C TYR A 128 -0.67 3.41 18.84
N SER A 129 -1.30 2.34 19.32
CA SER A 129 -1.50 2.05 20.72
C SER A 129 -0.85 0.73 21.08
N PHE A 130 -0.31 0.68 22.28
CA PHE A 130 0.20 -0.54 22.89
C PHE A 130 -0.92 -1.27 23.63
N ALA A 131 -1.06 -2.58 23.38
CA ALA A 131 -2.09 -3.42 23.99
C ALA A 131 -1.53 -4.62 24.76
N GLY A 132 -0.37 -4.46 25.41
CA GLY A 132 0.23 -5.52 26.22
C GLY A 132 0.95 -6.57 25.38
N SER A 133 1.17 -7.73 26.00
CA SER A 133 1.73 -8.91 25.34
C SER A 133 0.76 -10.09 25.32
N ILE A 134 0.92 -11.00 24.38
CA ILE A 134 0.20 -12.28 24.35
C ILE A 134 1.18 -13.44 24.19
N ARG A 135 1.00 -14.49 25.00
CA ARG A 135 1.72 -15.74 24.89
C ARG A 135 0.95 -16.69 23.96
N LEU A 136 1.61 -17.12 22.90
CA LEU A 136 1.07 -18.05 21.91
C LEU A 136 1.82 -19.38 21.93
N THR A 137 1.11 -20.46 21.61
CA THR A 137 1.66 -21.81 21.39
C THR A 137 1.01 -22.48 20.17
N GLY A 138 1.61 -23.52 19.61
CA GLY A 138 1.07 -24.29 18.48
C GLY A 138 1.87 -24.08 17.20
N ASP A 139 1.24 -23.53 16.16
CA ASP A 139 1.94 -23.20 14.90
C ASP A 139 2.81 -21.94 15.03
N CYS A 140 2.63 -21.18 16.11
CA CYS A 140 3.42 -20.00 16.46
C CYS A 140 3.66 -20.00 17.96
N ASP A 141 4.91 -20.20 18.36
CA ASP A 141 5.34 -20.25 19.76
C ASP A 141 6.09 -18.97 20.12
N GLY A 142 5.66 -18.28 21.19
CA GLY A 142 6.37 -17.10 21.69
C GLY A 142 5.51 -16.13 22.49
N GLU A 143 6.13 -15.05 22.96
CA GLU A 143 5.44 -13.92 23.55
C GLU A 143 5.58 -12.71 22.63
N PHE A 144 4.44 -12.10 22.26
CA PHE A 144 4.37 -11.06 21.25
C PHE A 144 3.84 -9.77 21.87
N GLN A 145 4.49 -8.64 21.59
CA GLN A 145 3.96 -7.32 21.92
C GLN A 145 2.91 -6.93 20.88
N ILE A 146 1.75 -6.48 21.35
CA ILE A 146 0.64 -6.10 20.46
C ILE A 146 0.67 -4.59 20.25
N LEU A 147 0.93 -4.22 19.01
CA LEU A 147 0.72 -2.86 18.50
C LEU A 147 -0.59 -2.84 17.73
N LEU A 148 -1.46 -1.88 18.06
CA LEU A 148 -2.75 -1.68 17.43
C LEU A 148 -2.81 -0.30 16.79
N GLN A 149 -3.23 -0.25 15.53
CA GLN A 149 -3.57 0.99 14.85
C GLN A 149 -5.09 1.16 14.93
N TYR A 150 -5.56 2.11 15.75
CA TYR A 150 -6.99 2.31 16.04
C TYR A 150 -7.37 3.78 15.92
N GLY A 151 -8.65 4.07 15.70
CA GLY A 151 -9.18 5.42 15.92
C GLY A 151 -9.28 5.76 17.42
N THR A 152 -9.72 6.97 17.74
CA THR A 152 -9.97 7.40 19.13
C THR A 152 -10.95 6.44 19.84
N GLY A 153 -10.60 5.98 21.03
CA GLY A 153 -11.48 5.14 21.85
C GLY A 153 -10.72 4.21 22.81
N LEU A 154 -11.47 3.34 23.48
CA LEU A 154 -10.94 2.43 24.52
C LEU A 154 -10.64 1.02 23.99
N GLY A 155 -10.67 0.81 22.67
CA GLY A 155 -10.40 -0.49 22.03
C GLY A 155 -9.11 -1.14 22.51
N PRO A 156 -7.96 -0.44 22.48
CA PRO A 156 -6.68 -1.00 22.92
C PRO A 156 -6.66 -1.45 24.38
N ILE A 157 -7.38 -0.76 25.27
CA ILE A 157 -7.50 -1.15 26.68
C ILE A 157 -8.27 -2.47 26.81
N GLY A 158 -9.35 -2.64 26.04
CA GLY A 158 -10.10 -3.89 25.99
C GLY A 158 -9.24 -5.07 25.54
N VAL A 159 -8.44 -4.87 24.48
CA VAL A 159 -7.49 -5.89 23.99
C VAL A 159 -6.43 -6.20 25.03
N CYS A 160 -5.86 -5.18 25.68
CA CYS A 160 -4.85 -5.35 26.73
C CYS A 160 -5.39 -6.19 27.90
N ARG A 161 -6.61 -5.90 28.37
CA ARG A 161 -7.27 -6.69 29.41
C ARG A 161 -7.50 -8.14 28.98
N GLY A 162 -7.92 -8.36 27.74
CA GLY A 162 -8.09 -9.71 27.17
C GLY A 162 -6.78 -10.49 27.15
N CYS A 163 -5.70 -9.87 26.66
CA CYS A 163 -4.38 -10.49 26.60
C CYS A 163 -3.84 -10.83 27.99
N HIS A 164 -4.01 -9.93 28.96
CA HIS A 164 -3.67 -10.20 30.36
C HIS A 164 -4.40 -11.44 30.90
N MET A 165 -5.71 -11.55 30.65
CA MET A 165 -6.50 -12.69 31.10
C MET A 165 -6.08 -13.99 30.41
N ILE A 166 -5.86 -13.97 29.10
CA ILE A 166 -5.39 -15.14 28.34
C ILE A 166 -4.04 -15.63 28.88
N ASN A 167 -3.08 -14.71 29.09
CA ASN A 167 -1.76 -15.06 29.60
C ASN A 167 -1.83 -15.64 31.02
N ARG A 168 -2.72 -15.11 31.87
CA ARG A 168 -2.97 -15.66 33.22
C ARG A 168 -3.42 -17.13 33.18
N PHE A 169 -4.07 -17.57 32.10
CA PHE A 169 -4.48 -18.96 31.89
C PHE A 169 -3.48 -19.77 31.05
N GLY A 170 -2.24 -19.31 30.91
CA GLY A 170 -1.17 -20.04 30.22
C GLY A 170 -0.95 -19.67 28.76
N GLY A 171 -1.69 -18.69 28.24
CA GLY A 171 -1.61 -18.24 26.85
C GLY A 171 -2.66 -18.88 25.94
N ALA A 172 -2.59 -18.57 24.65
CA ALA A 172 -3.48 -19.12 23.63
C ALA A 172 -2.76 -20.13 22.75
N ARG A 173 -3.44 -21.23 22.39
CA ARG A 173 -2.97 -22.15 21.36
C ARG A 173 -3.57 -21.76 20.01
N VAL A 174 -2.71 -21.52 19.03
CA VAL A 174 -3.08 -21.09 17.68
C VAL A 174 -2.70 -22.13 16.63
N LYS A 175 -3.53 -22.24 15.60
CA LYS A 175 -3.27 -23.04 14.41
C LYS A 175 -3.54 -22.17 13.19
N VAL A 176 -2.62 -22.12 12.24
CA VAL A 176 -2.83 -21.40 10.99
C VAL A 176 -3.79 -22.22 10.14
N GLY A 177 -4.93 -21.61 9.79
CA GLY A 177 -5.89 -22.21 8.87
C GLY A 177 -5.28 -22.44 7.48
N GLN A 178 -6.01 -23.14 6.61
CA GLN A 178 -5.61 -23.29 5.21
C GLN A 178 -5.33 -21.90 4.62
N ARG A 179 -4.12 -21.67 4.08
CA ARG A 179 -3.72 -20.37 3.53
C ARG A 179 -4.79 -19.93 2.52
N ALA A 180 -5.49 -18.85 2.83
CA ALA A 180 -6.38 -18.21 1.87
C ALA A 180 -5.48 -17.67 0.75
N SER A 181 -5.50 -18.32 -0.42
CA SER A 181 -4.92 -17.74 -1.63
C SER A 181 -5.74 -16.51 -2.01
N ALA A 182 -5.09 -15.47 -2.53
CA ALA A 182 -5.80 -14.38 -3.18
C ALA A 182 -6.55 -14.93 -4.40
N SER A 183 -7.87 -15.09 -4.26
CA SER A 183 -8.72 -15.56 -5.35
C SER A 183 -9.20 -14.37 -6.18
N ARG A 184 -9.07 -14.47 -7.50
CA ARG A 184 -9.65 -13.51 -8.44
C ARG A 184 -10.79 -14.16 -9.18
N CYS A 185 -11.98 -13.58 -9.08
CA CYS A 185 -13.13 -13.98 -9.89
C CYS A 185 -13.15 -13.11 -11.15
N VAL A 186 -13.08 -13.73 -12.32
CA VAL A 186 -13.26 -13.05 -13.61
C VAL A 186 -14.69 -13.33 -14.08
N GLY A 187 -15.50 -12.29 -14.21
CA GLY A 187 -16.84 -12.40 -14.80
C GLY A 187 -16.73 -12.50 -16.31
N LEU A 188 -17.42 -13.48 -16.91
CA LEU A 188 -17.53 -13.64 -18.36
C LEU A 188 -18.99 -13.42 -18.76
N ILE A 189 -19.21 -12.59 -19.79
CA ILE A 189 -20.53 -12.37 -20.38
C ILE A 189 -20.63 -13.25 -21.61
N PHE A 190 -21.72 -14.03 -21.70
CA PHE A 190 -22.01 -14.89 -22.82
C PHE A 190 -23.24 -14.38 -23.55
N GLY A 191 -23.26 -14.47 -24.88
CA GLY A 191 -24.40 -14.03 -25.68
C GLY A 191 -25.58 -15.00 -25.54
N LYS A 192 -25.29 -16.27 -25.22
CA LYS A 192 -26.29 -17.34 -25.02
C LYS A 192 -25.90 -18.28 -23.88
N GLU A 193 -26.89 -19.00 -23.37
CA GLU A 193 -26.72 -19.94 -22.26
C GLU A 193 -25.86 -21.14 -22.64
N GLU A 194 -26.01 -21.65 -23.87
CA GLU A 194 -25.24 -22.81 -24.35
C GLU A 194 -23.73 -22.51 -24.42
N GLU A 195 -23.36 -21.24 -24.68
CA GLU A 195 -21.98 -20.79 -24.67
C GLU A 195 -21.40 -20.78 -23.26
N ARG A 196 -22.20 -20.36 -22.27
CA ARG A 196 -21.82 -20.42 -20.86
C ARG A 196 -21.59 -21.87 -20.43
N GLU A 197 -22.50 -22.77 -20.76
CA GLU A 197 -22.38 -24.19 -20.41
C GLU A 197 -21.16 -24.85 -21.06
N ARG A 198 -20.91 -24.54 -22.34
CA ARG A 198 -19.71 -25.02 -23.03
C ARG A 198 -18.44 -24.48 -22.37
N ALA A 199 -18.41 -23.19 -22.03
CA ALA A 199 -17.28 -22.59 -21.33
C ALA A 199 -17.02 -23.24 -19.97
N LEU A 200 -18.06 -23.53 -19.18
CA LEU A 200 -17.93 -24.25 -17.91
C LEU A 200 -17.32 -25.64 -18.08
N LYS A 201 -17.76 -26.40 -19.10
CA LYS A 201 -17.20 -27.73 -19.40
C LYS A 201 -15.74 -27.64 -19.84
N VAL A 202 -15.39 -26.66 -20.69
CA VAL A 202 -14.02 -26.45 -21.15
C VAL A 202 -13.12 -26.04 -19.98
N ILE A 203 -13.54 -25.08 -19.15
CA ILE A 203 -12.76 -24.62 -18.00
C ILE A 203 -12.59 -25.77 -17.01
N GLY A 204 -13.67 -26.45 -16.64
CA GLY A 204 -13.63 -27.60 -15.73
C GLY A 204 -12.72 -28.73 -16.23
N GLY A 205 -12.79 -29.05 -17.52
CA GLY A 205 -11.93 -30.07 -18.15
C GLY A 205 -10.48 -29.63 -18.35
N ALA A 206 -10.20 -28.33 -18.40
CA ALA A 206 -8.87 -27.77 -18.58
C ALA A 206 -8.17 -27.38 -17.28
N MET A 207 -8.84 -27.48 -16.12
CA MET A 207 -8.34 -27.01 -14.82
C MET A 207 -6.90 -27.44 -14.53
N GLY A 208 -6.58 -28.73 -14.66
CA GLY A 208 -5.22 -29.24 -14.40
C GLY A 208 -4.17 -28.60 -15.32
N SER A 209 -4.47 -28.46 -16.62
CA SER A 209 -3.57 -27.81 -17.58
C SER A 209 -3.44 -26.29 -17.37
N LEU A 210 -4.50 -25.64 -16.88
CA LEU A 210 -4.50 -24.23 -16.53
C LEU A 210 -3.63 -23.98 -15.30
N GLU A 211 -3.72 -24.86 -14.30
CA GLU A 211 -2.83 -24.84 -13.13
C GLU A 211 -1.37 -24.98 -13.53
N ASP A 212 -1.03 -25.93 -14.41
CA ASP A 212 0.34 -26.12 -14.88
C ASP A 212 0.87 -24.91 -15.66
N ARG A 213 0.04 -24.30 -16.51
CA ARG A 213 0.43 -23.08 -17.24
C ARG A 213 0.61 -21.90 -16.30
N LEU A 214 -0.28 -21.73 -15.33
CA LEU A 214 -0.17 -20.69 -14.31
C LEU A 214 1.11 -20.86 -13.48
N ARG A 215 1.43 -22.08 -13.05
CA ARG A 215 2.69 -22.40 -12.34
C ARG A 215 3.93 -22.08 -13.19
N LYS A 216 3.89 -22.33 -14.51
CA LYS A 216 5.00 -21.99 -15.41
C LYS A 216 5.18 -20.48 -15.60
N ILE A 217 4.08 -19.72 -15.65
CA ILE A 217 4.10 -18.25 -15.82
C ILE A 217 4.54 -17.57 -14.51
N LEU A 218 4.02 -18.03 -13.37
CA LEU A 218 4.22 -17.40 -12.07
C LEU A 218 5.47 -17.91 -11.32
N GLY A 219 6.13 -18.96 -11.81
CA GLY A 219 7.24 -19.62 -11.13
C GLY A 219 6.78 -20.55 -10.00
N LYS A 220 7.71 -21.35 -9.45
CA LYS A 220 7.43 -22.19 -8.29
C LYS A 220 7.13 -21.32 -7.07
N TRP A 221 5.98 -21.55 -6.47
CA TRP A 221 5.68 -21.15 -5.10
C TRP A 221 6.07 -22.33 -4.22
N ASP A 222 7.22 -22.24 -3.55
CA ASP A 222 7.60 -23.15 -2.46
C ASP A 222 7.10 -22.59 -1.12
#